data_AF-A0A392RB62-F1
#
_entry.id   AF-A0A392RB62-F1
#
_cell.length_a   1.000
_cell.length_b   1.000
_cell.length_c   1.000
_cell.angle_alpha   90.00
_cell.angle_beta   90.00
_cell.angle_gamma   90.00
#
_symmetry.space_group_name_H-M   'P 1'
#
loop_
_entity.id
_entity.type
_entity.pdbx_description
1 polymer ?
#
loop_
_entity_poly.entity_id
_entity_poly.type
_entity_poly.pdbx_seq_one_letter_code
_entity_poly.pdbx_strand_id
1 'polypeptide(L)'
;SIPDSISAIPGLFHLDLSSNQLNGTIPKFISEMKNLKYLNLANNNFHGVVPFNLTFIKRLTMFKVVGNSNLCYNHSVLSSKLKLEIAPCDKYGMPMSPPPAKDSSE
;
A
#
# COMPACT_ATOMS: atom_id res chain seq x y z
N SER A 1 -2.19 3.72 -13.44
CA SER A 1 -1.04 4.16 -12.62
C SER A 1 -1.34 5.49 -11.95
N ILE A 2 -0.55 5.84 -10.92
CA ILE A 2 -0.61 7.14 -10.23
C ILE A 2 0.43 8.05 -10.90
N PRO A 3 0.04 9.20 -11.48
CA PRO A 3 0.98 10.11 -12.13
C PRO A 3 1.79 10.92 -11.11
N ASP A 4 3.05 11.23 -11.45
CA ASP A 4 3.96 12.02 -10.61
C ASP A 4 3.47 13.45 -10.38
N SER A 5 2.60 13.97 -11.24
CA SER A 5 1.99 15.30 -11.10
C SER A 5 1.22 15.49 -9.78
N ILE A 6 0.77 14.40 -9.14
CA ILE A 6 0.12 14.46 -7.82
C ILE A 6 1.08 15.01 -6.75
N SER A 7 2.39 14.81 -6.89
CA SER A 7 3.39 15.37 -5.97
C SER A 7 3.41 16.91 -5.95
N ALA A 8 2.96 17.55 -7.04
CA ALA A 8 2.94 18.99 -7.19
C ALA A 8 1.75 19.67 -6.52
N ILE A 9 0.79 18.91 -5.97
CA ILE A 9 -0.40 19.47 -5.32
C ILE A 9 -0.01 19.99 -3.93
N PRO A 10 0.05 21.33 -3.73
CA PRO A 10 0.46 21.89 -2.46
C PRO A 10 -0.60 21.57 -1.39
N GLY A 11 -0.13 21.15 -0.22
CA GLY A 11 -1.04 20.94 0.93
C GLY A 11 -1.92 19.69 0.84
N LEU A 12 -1.69 18.76 -0.11
CA LEU A 12 -2.49 17.55 -0.19
C LEU A 12 -2.40 16.74 1.11
N PHE A 13 -3.53 16.63 1.80
CA PHE A 13 -3.66 15.99 3.11
C PHE A 13 -4.37 14.63 3.04
N HIS A 14 -5.31 14.51 2.10
CA HIS A 14 -6.17 13.35 1.94
C HIS A 14 -6.14 12.89 0.47
N LEU A 15 -5.72 11.66 0.25
CA LEU A 15 -5.72 11.01 -1.06
C LEU A 15 -6.46 9.68 -0.96
N ASP A 16 -7.67 9.64 -1.51
CA ASP A 16 -8.43 8.40 -1.70
C ASP A 16 -8.53 8.10 -3.19
N LEU A 17 -7.94 6.99 -3.59
CA LEU A 17 -7.98 6.44 -4.95
C LEU A 17 -8.57 5.02 -4.95
N SER A 18 -9.26 4.64 -3.88
CA SER A 18 -9.76 3.27 -3.70
C SER A 18 -10.86 2.90 -4.69
N SER A 19 -11.04 1.60 -4.91
CA SER A 19 -12.10 1.05 -5.77
C SER A 19 -12.04 1.56 -7.21
N ASN A 20 -10.83 1.57 -7.77
CA ASN A 20 -10.57 1.93 -9.15
C ASN A 20 -9.86 0.77 -9.87
N GLN A 21 -9.51 0.98 -11.14
CA GLN A 21 -8.75 0.02 -11.94
C GLN A 21 -7.27 0.45 -12.08
N LEU A 22 -6.74 1.24 -11.14
CA LEU A 22 -5.37 1.73 -11.22
C LEU A 22 -4.39 0.56 -11.11
N ASN A 23 -3.41 0.53 -12.00
CA ASN A 23 -2.37 -0.49 -12.09
C ASN A 23 -0.98 0.11 -11.89
N GLY A 24 0.05 -0.73 -11.97
CA GLY A 24 1.45 -0.33 -11.80
C GLY A 24 1.93 -0.50 -10.37
N THR A 25 3.13 -0.01 -10.10
CA THR A 25 3.68 0.08 -8.75
C THR A 25 3.18 1.35 -8.05
N ILE A 26 3.17 1.33 -6.72
CA ILE A 26 2.93 2.55 -5.93
C ILE A 26 4.17 3.44 -6.05
N PRO A 27 4.06 4.72 -6.45
CA PRO A 27 5.22 5.59 -6.56
C PRO A 27 5.84 5.97 -5.21
N LYS A 28 7.18 6.05 -5.17
CA LYS A 28 7.95 6.42 -3.96
C LYS A 28 7.68 7.84 -3.48
N PHE A 29 7.40 8.78 -4.39
CA PHE A 29 7.18 10.19 -4.08
C PHE A 29 6.03 10.40 -3.08
N ILE A 30 5.07 9.48 -2.99
CA ILE A 30 3.95 9.56 -2.03
C ILE A 30 4.49 9.64 -0.60
N SER A 31 5.64 8.99 -0.31
CA SER A 31 6.28 9.06 1.01
C SER A 31 6.85 10.45 1.35
N GLU A 32 7.18 11.23 0.33
CA GLU A 32 7.78 12.56 0.40
C GLU A 32 6.73 13.66 0.60
N MET A 33 5.44 13.34 0.39
CA MET A 33 4.31 14.24 0.61
C MET A 33 4.11 14.48 2.13
N LYS A 34 4.75 15.53 2.66
CA LYS A 34 4.85 15.81 4.10
C LYS A 34 3.50 16.06 4.79
N ASN A 35 2.55 16.65 4.07
CA ASN A 35 1.23 17.00 4.60
C ASN A 35 0.23 15.83 4.54
N LEU A 36 0.54 14.76 3.81
CA LEU A 36 -0.36 13.63 3.64
C LEU A 36 -0.58 12.92 4.97
N LYS A 37 -1.84 12.75 5.36
CA LYS A 37 -2.29 12.04 6.57
C LYS A 37 -3.25 10.90 6.28
N TYR A 38 -3.93 10.94 5.14
CA TYR A 38 -4.85 9.89 4.73
C TYR A 38 -4.48 9.38 3.34
N LEU A 39 -4.20 8.08 3.25
CA LEU A 39 -3.91 7.41 1.99
C LEU A 39 -4.73 6.12 1.88
N ASN A 40 -5.65 6.10 0.92
CA ASN A 40 -6.45 4.92 0.61
C ASN A 40 -6.25 4.51 -0.85
N LEU A 41 -5.60 3.38 -1.05
CA LEU A 41 -5.29 2.77 -2.36
C LEU A 41 -5.97 1.39 -2.48
N ALA A 42 -6.93 1.08 -1.61
CA ALA A 42 -7.57 -0.22 -1.56
C ALA A 42 -8.32 -0.55 -2.85
N ASN A 43 -8.51 -1.84 -3.13
CA ASN A 43 -9.31 -2.35 -4.25
C ASN A 43 -8.89 -1.73 -5.59
N ASN A 44 -7.64 -1.97 -5.97
CA ASN A 44 -7.04 -1.56 -7.25
C ASN A 44 -6.21 -2.74 -7.80
N ASN A 45 -5.51 -2.51 -8.91
CA ASN A 45 -4.62 -3.46 -9.55
C ASN A 45 -3.13 -3.12 -9.31
N PHE A 46 -2.80 -2.49 -8.17
CA PHE A 46 -1.40 -2.21 -7.83
C PHE A 46 -0.65 -3.52 -7.58
N HIS A 47 0.64 -3.52 -7.92
CA HIS A 47 1.49 -4.70 -7.80
C HIS A 47 2.90 -4.36 -7.31
N GLY A 48 3.62 -5.40 -6.88
CA GLY A 48 4.98 -5.32 -6.39
C GLY A 48 5.06 -4.92 -4.91
N VAL A 49 6.20 -4.37 -4.51
CA VAL A 49 6.50 -4.05 -3.12
C VAL A 49 5.94 -2.67 -2.74
N VAL A 50 5.23 -2.57 -1.61
CA VAL A 50 4.90 -1.29 -1.00
C VAL A 50 6.19 -0.54 -0.68
N PRO A 51 6.42 0.66 -1.27
CA PRO A 51 7.70 1.34 -1.18
C PRO A 51 7.88 2.18 0.10
N PHE A 52 7.07 1.92 1.12
CA PHE A 52 6.98 2.75 2.33
C PHE A 52 7.57 2.05 3.54
N ASN A 53 8.21 2.83 4.42
CA ASN A 53 8.72 2.34 5.69
C ASN A 53 7.74 2.59 6.85
N LEU A 54 8.04 2.02 8.03
CA LEU A 54 7.21 2.18 9.22
C LEU A 54 7.02 3.65 9.63
N THR A 55 8.05 4.48 9.49
CA THR A 55 8.01 5.90 9.86
C THR A 55 6.97 6.65 9.05
N PHE A 56 6.92 6.42 7.74
CA PHE A 56 5.89 7.01 6.87
C PHE A 56 4.49 6.53 7.25
N ILE A 57 4.29 5.21 7.39
CA ILE A 57 2.95 4.68 7.67
C ILE A 57 2.43 5.16 9.02
N LYS A 58 3.29 5.22 10.06
CA LYS A 58 2.92 5.76 11.38
C LYS A 58 2.58 7.26 11.37
N ARG A 59 3.03 8.01 10.36
CA ARG A 59 2.68 9.44 10.19
C ARG A 59 1.25 9.61 9.69
N LEU A 60 0.71 8.61 9.00
CA LEU A 60 -0.64 8.59 8.46
C LEU A 60 -1.63 8.25 9.57
N THR A 61 -2.77 8.93 9.57
CA THR A 61 -3.95 8.55 10.36
C THR A 61 -4.65 7.33 9.74
N MET A 62 -4.56 7.19 8.41
CA MET A 62 -5.12 6.06 7.67
C MET A 62 -4.18 5.66 6.54
N PHE A 63 -3.90 4.36 6.46
CA PHE A 63 -3.21 3.74 5.33
C PHE A 63 -3.93 2.44 4.96
N LYS A 64 -4.52 2.40 3.75
CA LYS A 64 -5.24 1.22 3.24
C LYS A 64 -4.71 0.82 1.87
N VAL A 65 -4.34 -0.44 1.73
CA VAL A 65 -3.85 -1.05 0.47
C VAL A 65 -4.47 -2.43 0.20
N VAL A 66 -5.39 -2.88 1.06
CA VAL A 66 -6.11 -4.15 0.92
C VAL A 66 -6.82 -4.26 -0.42
N GLY A 67 -6.97 -5.48 -0.95
CA GLY A 67 -7.64 -5.70 -2.24
C GLY A 67 -6.78 -5.41 -3.47
N ASN A 68 -5.44 -5.33 -3.31
CA ASN A 68 -4.48 -5.34 -4.40
C ASN A 68 -3.73 -6.68 -4.40
N SER A 69 -4.23 -7.68 -5.14
CA SER A 69 -3.79 -9.09 -5.01
C SER A 69 -2.30 -9.33 -5.30
N ASN A 70 -1.68 -8.50 -6.14
CA ASN A 70 -0.27 -8.61 -6.52
C ASN A 70 0.66 -7.68 -5.72
N LEU A 71 0.12 -7.00 -4.71
CA LEU A 71 0.85 -6.09 -3.85
C LEU A 71 1.31 -6.83 -2.58
N CYS A 72 2.54 -6.58 -2.16
CA CYS A 72 3.12 -7.17 -0.96
C CYS A 72 4.02 -6.17 -0.21
N TYR A 73 4.46 -6.53 0.99
CA TYR A 73 5.35 -5.68 1.78
C TYR A 73 6.68 -6.37 2.12
N ASN A 74 7.74 -5.57 2.31
CA ASN A 74 9.00 -6.10 2.80
C ASN A 74 8.90 -6.37 4.32
N HIS A 75 8.92 -7.64 4.72
CA HIS A 75 8.78 -8.07 6.11
C HIS A 75 9.86 -7.52 7.05
N SER A 76 11.07 -7.28 6.56
CA SER A 76 12.17 -6.71 7.35
C SER A 76 11.97 -5.20 7.60
N VAL A 77 11.21 -4.53 6.73
CA VAL A 77 10.96 -3.09 6.80
C VAL A 77 9.66 -2.81 7.54
N LEU A 78 8.63 -3.63 7.30
CA LEU A 78 7.29 -3.49 7.87
C LEU A 78 7.00 -4.72 8.74
N SER A 79 6.89 -4.51 10.05
CA SER A 79 6.54 -5.57 10.99
C SER A 79 5.15 -6.14 10.67
N SER A 80 5.01 -7.45 10.76
CA SER A 80 3.72 -8.17 10.69
C SER A 80 2.65 -7.67 11.68
N LYS A 81 3.05 -6.91 12.71
CA LYS A 81 2.12 -6.24 13.64
C LYS A 81 1.31 -5.13 12.96
N LEU A 82 1.78 -4.61 11.82
CA LEU A 82 1.05 -3.62 11.04
C LEU A 82 -0.03 -4.35 10.22
N LYS A 83 -1.30 -4.12 10.55
CA LYS A 83 -2.43 -4.78 9.90
C LYS A 83 -2.68 -4.19 8.51
N LEU A 84 -1.86 -4.59 7.53
CA LEU A 84 -1.97 -4.16 6.13
C LEU A 84 -2.89 -5.04 5.29
N GLU A 85 -3.23 -6.23 5.78
CA GLU A 85 -4.11 -7.20 5.10
C GLU A 85 -3.63 -7.58 3.67
N ILE A 86 -2.31 -7.54 3.47
CA ILE A 86 -1.59 -8.04 2.29
C ILE A 86 -0.45 -8.95 2.77
N ALA A 87 0.09 -9.80 1.90
CA ALA A 87 1.16 -10.74 2.25
C ALA A 87 2.56 -10.07 2.26
N PRO A 88 3.55 -10.62 2.99
CA PRO A 88 4.94 -10.25 2.78
C PRO A 88 5.42 -10.67 1.38
N CYS A 89 6.42 -9.95 0.86
CA CYS A 89 7.06 -10.29 -0.40
C CYS A 89 8.12 -11.38 -0.20
N ASP A 90 8.29 -12.22 -1.22
CA ASP A 90 9.48 -13.07 -1.37
C ASP A 90 10.71 -12.25 -1.81
N LYS A 91 11.83 -12.93 -2.03
CA LYS A 91 13.08 -12.30 -2.50
C LYS A 91 12.99 -11.69 -3.90
N TYR A 92 11.93 -11.99 -4.66
CA TYR A 92 11.68 -11.47 -6.00
C TYR A 92 10.65 -10.33 -6.01
N GLY A 93 10.11 -9.94 -4.84
CA GLY A 93 9.10 -8.89 -4.75
C GLY A 93 7.69 -9.35 -5.11
N MET A 94 7.43 -10.67 -5.07
CA MET A 94 6.13 -11.26 -5.32
C MET A 94 5.44 -11.58 -3.98
N PRO A 95 4.11 -11.42 -3.85
CA PRO A 95 3.38 -11.80 -2.64
C PRO A 95 3.55 -13.30 -2.37
N MET A 96 3.99 -13.65 -1.16
CA MET A 96 4.07 -15.05 -0.75
C MET A 96 2.65 -15.64 -0.61
N SER A 97 2.38 -16.77 -1.26
CA SER A 97 1.08 -17.44 -1.23
C SER A 97 0.97 -18.45 -0.07
N PRO A 98 -0.10 -18.45 0.76
CA PRO A 98 -1.00 -17.36 1.15
C PRO A 98 -1.05 -17.10 2.68
N PRO A 99 -1.64 -15.97 3.17
CA PRO A 99 -2.15 -15.87 4.53
C PRO A 99 -3.22 -16.94 4.78
N PRO A 100 -3.40 -17.46 6.01
CA PRO A 100 -4.30 -18.57 6.28
C PRO A 100 -5.70 -18.26 5.76
N ALA A 101 -6.31 -19.24 5.10
CA ALA A 101 -7.72 -19.19 4.79
C ALA A 101 -8.47 -18.76 6.05
N LYS A 102 -9.24 -17.67 5.97
CA LYS A 102 -10.40 -17.57 6.84
C LYS A 102 -11.31 -18.68 6.37
N ASP A 103 -11.33 -19.73 7.17
CA ASP A 103 -12.33 -20.78 7.11
C ASP A 103 -13.68 -20.10 6.93
N SER A 104 -14.26 -20.32 5.76
CA SER A 104 -15.59 -19.85 5.38
C SER A 104 -16.28 -20.99 4.65
N SER A 105 -16.37 -22.12 5.35
CA SER A 105 -17.29 -23.21 5.07
C SER A 105 -17.24 -24.28 6.17
N GLU A 106 -17.86 -24.02 7.32
CA GLU A 106 -18.94 -24.81 7.95
C GLU A 106 -19.44 -24.13 9.24
#